data_AF-A0A136NMI0-F1
#
_entry.id   AF-A0A136NMI0-F1
#
_cell.length_a   1.000
_cell.length_b   1.000
_cell.length_c   1.000
_cell.angle_alpha   90.00
_cell.angle_beta   90.00
_cell.angle_gamma   90.00
#
_symmetry.space_group_name_H-M   'P 1'
#
loop_
_entity.id
_entity.type
_entity.pdbx_description
1 polymer ?
#
loop_
_entity_poly.entity_id
_entity_poly.type
_entity_poly.pdbx_seq_one_letter_code
_entity_poly.pdbx_strand_id
1 'polypeptide(L)'
;MPDIIKYFIILIGFNVMLYSQDTINFKQFDSLKTSSEDSYKGNNSNKTKLSVNSNNDPDNFDIRLFRKINNSRSPFKTKVLNTFDNSMLPVVILMTPVQFIYGRVRQKTYDENTAYLAFTSELTTFTVTFALKTLVNRKRPLEALQNVNAKKMPVLDVYSFPSGHSSTTFSLATMYALRYPDYPLVYIPMFVWAATVGYGRPYFGMHYPSDVLAGALIGSGSSILIYSLRYELFRFKNRVLKEDKNDDGSINAGVLTFFAGSFFLSAVFDNFIFKEDPGKKFFISPWMDSKRSGINVKWKL
;
A
#
# COMPACT_ATOMS: atom_id res chain seq x y z
N MET A 1 -0.29 29.29 -14.24
CA MET A 1 -0.54 28.23 -13.23
C MET A 1 0.79 28.01 -12.54
N PRO A 2 0.96 28.39 -11.26
CA PRO A 2 2.28 28.34 -10.65
C PRO A 2 2.71 26.87 -10.59
N ASP A 3 3.91 26.56 -11.06
CA ASP A 3 4.35 25.20 -11.38
C ASP A 3 4.17 24.18 -10.24
N ILE A 4 4.11 24.67 -8.99
CA ILE A 4 3.71 23.94 -7.78
C ILE A 4 2.43 23.10 -7.96
N ILE A 5 1.38 23.63 -8.60
CA ILE A 5 0.12 22.90 -8.77
C ILE A 5 0.28 21.73 -9.76
N LYS A 6 1.12 21.88 -10.79
CA LYS A 6 1.41 20.79 -11.73
C LYS A 6 2.21 19.67 -11.05
N TYR A 7 3.23 20.01 -10.28
CA TYR A 7 3.98 19.03 -9.49
C TYR A 7 3.11 18.33 -8.45
N PHE A 8 2.22 19.07 -7.80
CA PHE A 8 1.26 18.52 -6.85
C PHE A 8 0.27 17.53 -7.49
N ILE A 9 -0.23 17.85 -8.69
CA ILE A 9 -1.09 16.94 -9.46
C ILE A 9 -0.32 15.69 -9.92
N ILE A 10 0.96 15.82 -10.30
CA ILE A 10 1.81 14.66 -10.64
C ILE A 10 2.07 13.80 -9.39
N LEU A 11 2.44 14.41 -8.26
CA LEU A 11 2.67 13.73 -6.99
C LEU A 11 1.42 12.98 -6.52
N ILE A 12 0.25 13.63 -6.52
CA ILE A 12 -1.01 13.01 -6.09
C ILE A 12 -1.48 11.97 -7.10
N GLY A 13 -1.50 12.31 -8.39
CA GLY A 13 -1.93 11.39 -9.45
C GLY A 13 -1.07 10.13 -9.49
N PHE A 14 0.23 10.27 -9.26
CA PHE A 14 1.15 9.15 -9.16
C PHE A 14 0.92 8.34 -7.88
N ASN A 15 0.81 8.97 -6.69
CA ASN A 15 0.50 8.25 -5.44
C ASN A 15 -0.85 7.49 -5.49
N VAL A 16 -1.86 8.04 -6.18
CA VAL A 16 -3.13 7.35 -6.43
C VAL A 16 -2.93 6.14 -7.36
N MET A 17 -2.10 6.27 -8.41
CA MET A 17 -1.75 5.17 -9.31
C MET A 17 -0.95 4.06 -8.60
N LEU A 18 -0.03 4.43 -7.69
CA LEU A 18 0.78 3.52 -6.89
C LEU A 18 -0.09 2.57 -6.05
N TYR A 19 -1.20 3.07 -5.52
CA TYR A 19 -2.05 2.31 -4.61
C TYR A 19 -3.10 1.42 -5.30
N SER A 20 -3.29 1.60 -6.60
CA SER A 20 -4.21 0.76 -7.39
C SER A 20 -3.82 -0.72 -7.41
N GLN A 21 -2.59 -1.08 -7.04
CA GLN A 21 -2.09 -2.46 -7.05
C GLN A 21 -2.89 -3.42 -6.17
N ASP A 22 -3.41 -2.98 -5.03
CA ASP A 22 -4.29 -3.81 -4.19
C ASP A 22 -5.76 -3.37 -4.30
N THR A 23 -6.09 -2.37 -5.14
CA THR A 23 -7.42 -1.70 -5.18
C THR A 23 -8.12 -1.57 -6.53
N ILE A 24 -7.67 -2.16 -7.66
CA ILE A 24 -8.44 -2.08 -8.94
C ILE A 24 -8.55 -3.39 -9.74
N ASN A 25 -9.77 -3.97 -9.82
CA ASN A 25 -10.38 -4.87 -10.86
C ASN A 25 -11.59 -5.72 -10.35
N PHE A 26 -12.81 -5.17 -10.39
CA PHE A 26 -14.03 -5.80 -9.81
C PHE A 26 -14.50 -7.13 -10.44
N LYS A 27 -14.15 -7.44 -11.69
CA LYS A 27 -14.81 -8.54 -12.44
C LYS A 27 -14.28 -9.95 -12.13
N GLN A 28 -13.04 -10.07 -11.66
CA GLN A 28 -12.39 -11.37 -11.43
C GLN A 28 -12.70 -11.94 -10.03
N PHE A 29 -13.06 -11.08 -9.07
CA PHE A 29 -13.43 -11.51 -7.73
C PHE A 29 -14.76 -12.29 -7.70
N ASP A 30 -15.75 -11.83 -8.46
CA ASP A 30 -17.06 -12.50 -8.52
C ASP A 30 -16.97 -13.91 -9.13
N SER A 31 -16.08 -14.14 -10.11
CA SER A 31 -15.88 -15.46 -10.73
C SER A 31 -15.08 -16.43 -9.86
N LEU A 32 -14.11 -15.94 -9.08
CA LEU A 32 -13.38 -16.77 -8.13
C LEU A 32 -14.27 -17.16 -6.94
N LYS A 33 -15.13 -16.24 -6.48
CA LYS A 33 -16.10 -16.51 -5.42
C LYS A 33 -17.11 -17.59 -5.84
N THR A 34 -17.71 -17.47 -7.02
CA THR A 34 -18.61 -18.52 -7.55
C THR A 34 -17.87 -19.84 -7.70
N SER A 35 -16.64 -19.87 -8.23
CA SER A 35 -15.88 -21.13 -8.35
C SER A 35 -15.58 -21.82 -7.01
N SER A 36 -15.32 -21.04 -5.94
CA SER A 36 -15.06 -21.57 -4.60
C SER A 36 -16.34 -22.00 -3.87
N GLU A 37 -17.45 -21.30 -4.08
CA GLU A 37 -18.77 -21.65 -3.54
C GLU A 37 -19.40 -22.83 -4.29
N ASP A 38 -19.20 -22.94 -5.60
CA ASP A 38 -19.65 -24.06 -6.43
C ASP A 38 -18.84 -25.33 -6.15
N SER A 39 -17.53 -25.21 -5.90
CA SER A 39 -16.69 -26.33 -5.43
C SER A 39 -17.13 -26.83 -4.04
N TYR A 40 -17.68 -25.95 -3.19
CA TYR A 40 -18.20 -26.29 -1.87
C TYR A 40 -19.62 -26.88 -1.91
N LYS A 41 -20.47 -26.43 -2.84
CA LYS A 41 -21.85 -26.93 -3.00
C LYS A 41 -21.96 -28.19 -3.88
N GLY A 42 -20.98 -28.45 -4.73
CA GLY A 42 -21.04 -29.53 -5.72
C GLY A 42 -20.49 -30.90 -5.30
N ASN A 43 -19.99 -31.08 -4.07
CA ASN A 43 -19.14 -32.24 -3.78
C ASN A 43 -19.54 -33.08 -2.54
N ASN A 44 -20.82 -33.50 -2.50
CA ASN A 44 -21.26 -34.60 -1.63
C ASN A 44 -21.46 -35.94 -2.37
N SER A 45 -21.05 -36.04 -3.63
CA SER A 45 -21.13 -37.29 -4.39
C SER A 45 -20.04 -37.34 -5.47
N ASN A 46 -18.85 -37.78 -5.08
CA ASN A 46 -17.93 -38.64 -5.85
C ASN A 46 -16.48 -38.45 -5.38
N LYS A 47 -16.06 -39.33 -4.47
CA LYS A 47 -14.64 -39.57 -4.17
C LYS A 47 -13.97 -40.21 -5.39
N THR A 48 -13.55 -39.40 -6.36
CA THR A 48 -12.47 -39.78 -7.28
C THR A 48 -11.19 -39.11 -6.82
N LYS A 49 -10.22 -39.95 -6.42
CA LYS A 49 -8.83 -39.58 -6.16
C LYS A 49 -8.24 -38.92 -7.41
N LEU A 50 -8.34 -37.60 -7.51
CA LEU A 50 -7.44 -36.80 -8.34
C LEU A 50 -6.27 -36.43 -7.44
N SER A 51 -5.18 -37.18 -7.58
CA SER A 51 -3.87 -36.86 -7.02
C SER A 51 -3.34 -35.59 -7.71
N VAL A 52 -3.83 -34.43 -7.29
CA VAL A 52 -3.17 -33.16 -7.56
C VAL A 52 -2.00 -33.08 -6.58
N ASN A 53 -0.84 -33.47 -7.07
CA ASN A 53 0.44 -33.30 -6.41
C ASN A 53 0.80 -31.81 -6.45
N SER A 54 0.11 -30.98 -5.66
CA SER A 54 0.65 -29.69 -5.25
C SER A 54 1.21 -29.87 -3.85
N ASN A 55 2.39 -29.32 -3.61
CA ASN A 55 3.16 -29.43 -2.38
C ASN A 55 2.38 -28.92 -1.14
N ASN A 56 1.43 -29.71 -0.65
CA ASN A 56 0.93 -29.68 0.71
C ASN A 56 2.00 -30.26 1.62
N ASP A 57 3.20 -29.70 1.56
CA ASP A 57 4.29 -30.12 2.41
C ASP A 57 4.03 -29.51 3.80
N PRO A 58 3.62 -30.29 4.81
CA PRO A 58 3.55 -29.81 6.19
C PRO A 58 4.91 -29.27 6.68
N ASP A 59 6.01 -29.59 5.97
CA ASP A 59 7.36 -29.11 6.25
C ASP A 59 7.71 -27.74 5.62
N ASN A 60 6.80 -27.13 4.84
CA ASN A 60 6.97 -25.74 4.39
C ASN A 60 6.74 -24.73 5.54
N PHE A 61 7.84 -24.17 6.05
CA PHE A 61 7.83 -23.18 7.15
C PHE A 61 6.91 -21.99 6.88
N ASP A 62 6.88 -21.50 5.65
CA ASP A 62 6.10 -20.32 5.26
C ASP A 62 4.60 -20.59 5.33
N ILE A 63 4.17 -21.79 4.90
CA ILE A 63 2.78 -22.25 5.01
C ILE A 63 2.41 -22.48 6.48
N ARG A 64 3.27 -23.14 7.28
CA ARG A 64 3.02 -23.35 8.72
C ARG A 64 2.82 -22.03 9.45
N LEU A 65 3.70 -21.07 9.22
CA LEU A 65 3.63 -19.76 9.86
C LEU A 65 2.40 -18.98 9.38
N PHE A 66 2.10 -19.03 8.09
CA PHE A 66 0.86 -18.48 7.54
C PHE A 66 -0.37 -19.04 8.24
N ARG A 67 -0.50 -20.38 8.36
CA ARG A 67 -1.65 -21.02 9.01
C ARG A 67 -1.78 -20.62 10.46
N LYS A 68 -0.67 -20.58 11.21
CA LYS A 68 -0.66 -20.15 12.61
C LYS A 68 -1.20 -18.73 12.76
N ILE A 69 -0.78 -17.81 11.90
CA ILE A 69 -1.24 -16.41 11.94
C ILE A 69 -2.69 -16.29 11.48
N ASN A 70 -3.02 -16.88 10.32
CA ASN A 70 -4.33 -16.79 9.70
C ASN A 70 -5.45 -17.46 10.52
N ASN A 71 -5.14 -18.48 11.32
CA ASN A 71 -6.09 -19.12 12.22
C ASN A 71 -6.22 -18.42 13.59
N SER A 72 -5.37 -17.42 13.89
CA SER A 72 -5.37 -16.71 15.18
C SER A 72 -6.40 -15.56 15.28
N ARG A 73 -7.48 -15.65 14.48
CA ARG A 73 -8.48 -14.58 14.27
C ARG A 73 -9.22 -14.27 15.58
N SER A 74 -9.41 -12.98 15.86
CA SER A 74 -10.29 -12.51 16.94
C SER A 74 -10.90 -11.15 16.57
N PRO A 75 -12.07 -10.78 17.09
CA PRO A 75 -12.69 -9.49 16.80
C PRO A 75 -11.77 -8.30 17.10
N PHE A 76 -11.07 -8.34 18.24
CA PHE A 76 -10.13 -7.29 18.65
C PHE A 76 -8.96 -7.16 17.67
N LYS A 77 -8.24 -8.25 17.38
CA LYS A 77 -7.12 -8.22 16.42
C LYS A 77 -7.58 -7.77 15.03
N THR A 78 -8.73 -8.26 14.57
CA THR A 78 -9.29 -7.86 13.27
C THR A 78 -9.57 -6.37 13.21
N LYS A 79 -10.15 -5.79 14.27
CA LYS A 79 -10.42 -4.35 14.33
C LYS A 79 -9.12 -3.54 14.28
N VAL A 80 -8.15 -3.87 15.14
CA VAL A 80 -6.84 -3.18 15.17
C VAL A 80 -6.13 -3.28 13.83
N LEU A 81 -5.99 -4.49 13.29
CA LEU A 81 -5.27 -4.70 12.02
C LEU A 81 -5.97 -4.03 10.85
N ASN A 82 -7.30 -3.99 10.81
CA ASN A 82 -8.04 -3.24 9.79
C ASN A 82 -7.80 -1.74 9.89
N THR A 83 -7.81 -1.15 11.10
CA THR A 83 -7.53 0.28 11.26
C THR A 83 -6.15 0.65 10.73
N PHE A 84 -5.14 -0.17 11.02
CA PHE A 84 -3.78 0.07 10.54
C PHE A 84 -3.65 -0.16 9.03
N ASP A 85 -4.25 -1.22 8.48
CA ASP A 85 -4.27 -1.51 7.04
C ASP A 85 -4.97 -0.38 6.26
N ASN A 86 -6.15 0.07 6.70
CA ASN A 86 -6.90 1.15 6.06
C ASN A 86 -6.21 2.52 6.18
N SER A 87 -5.39 2.73 7.21
CA SER A 87 -4.59 3.97 7.37
C SER A 87 -3.49 4.15 6.35
N MET A 88 -3.08 3.08 5.67
CA MET A 88 -1.98 3.16 4.73
C MET A 88 -2.27 4.10 3.58
N LEU A 89 -3.45 4.00 2.96
CA LEU A 89 -3.80 4.84 1.82
C LEU A 89 -3.66 6.33 2.10
N PRO A 90 -4.37 6.90 3.08
CA PRO A 90 -4.28 8.32 3.37
C PRO A 90 -2.90 8.73 3.88
N VAL A 91 -2.18 7.87 4.61
CA VAL A 91 -0.80 8.17 5.02
C VAL A 91 0.10 8.33 3.80
N VAL A 92 0.12 7.35 2.89
CA VAL A 92 1.01 7.37 1.72
C VAL A 92 0.66 8.53 0.78
N ILE A 93 -0.63 8.73 0.48
CA ILE A 93 -1.09 9.78 -0.44
C ILE A 93 -0.91 11.19 0.13
N LEU A 94 -1.17 11.39 1.43
CA LEU A 94 -1.24 12.75 2.00
C LEU A 94 0.05 13.17 2.68
N MET A 95 0.76 12.26 3.35
CA MET A 95 1.92 12.63 4.16
C MET A 95 3.00 13.31 3.33
N THR A 96 3.40 12.70 2.19
CA THR A 96 4.49 13.25 1.37
C THR A 96 4.12 14.58 0.71
N PRO A 97 2.95 14.77 0.07
CA PRO A 97 2.63 16.05 -0.56
C PRO A 97 2.33 17.16 0.46
N VAL A 98 1.67 16.84 1.58
CA VAL A 98 1.40 17.82 2.65
C VAL A 98 2.70 18.29 3.29
N GLN A 99 3.62 17.36 3.59
CA GLN A 99 4.94 17.74 4.12
C GLN A 99 5.74 18.58 3.11
N PHE A 100 5.69 18.23 1.82
CA PHE A 100 6.37 19.01 0.78
C PHE A 100 5.83 20.44 0.70
N ILE A 101 4.49 20.61 0.65
CA ILE A 101 3.84 21.93 0.63
C ILE A 101 4.18 22.71 1.90
N TYR A 102 4.07 22.08 3.06
CA TYR A 102 4.39 22.74 4.33
C TYR A 102 5.83 23.21 4.35
N GLY A 103 6.78 22.36 3.96
CA GLY A 103 8.20 22.70 3.86
C GLY A 103 8.43 23.90 2.94
N ARG A 104 7.74 23.92 1.79
CA ARG A 104 7.79 25.02 0.84
C ARG A 104 7.22 26.33 1.40
N VAL A 105 6.02 26.30 1.98
CA VAL A 105 5.31 27.48 2.51
C VAL A 105 6.02 28.06 3.74
N ARG A 106 6.57 27.19 4.60
CA ARG A 106 7.28 27.57 5.82
C ARG A 106 8.78 27.77 5.62
N GLN A 107 9.27 27.64 4.38
CA GLN A 107 10.69 27.75 4.05
C GLN A 107 11.56 26.78 4.87
N LYS A 108 11.03 25.58 5.17
CA LYS A 108 11.72 24.46 5.82
C LYS A 108 12.24 23.51 4.73
N THR A 109 13.40 23.82 4.20
CA THR A 109 14.07 23.10 3.11
C THR A 109 14.37 21.64 3.47
N TYR A 110 14.80 21.35 4.71
CA TYR A 110 15.01 19.98 5.19
C TYR A 110 13.76 19.09 5.10
N ASP A 111 12.59 19.62 5.47
CA ASP A 111 11.32 18.90 5.44
C ASP A 111 10.81 18.73 4.00
N GLU A 112 10.95 19.76 3.16
CA GLU A 112 10.65 19.71 1.73
C GLU A 112 11.49 18.63 1.03
N ASN A 113 12.80 18.60 1.30
CA ASN A 113 13.73 17.61 0.77
C ASN A 113 13.41 16.20 1.27
N THR A 114 13.05 16.06 2.55
CA THR A 114 12.64 14.76 3.11
C THR A 114 11.41 14.21 2.41
N ALA A 115 10.39 15.05 2.18
CA ALA A 115 9.20 14.65 1.43
C ALA A 115 9.53 14.25 -0.01
N TYR A 116 10.44 14.97 -0.67
CA TYR A 116 10.90 14.64 -2.02
C TYR A 116 11.63 13.28 -2.07
N LEU A 117 12.51 12.99 -1.10
CA LEU A 117 13.18 11.69 -1.01
C LEU A 117 12.19 10.57 -0.69
N ALA A 118 11.25 10.78 0.23
CA ALA A 118 10.22 9.80 0.56
C ALA A 118 9.36 9.47 -0.66
N PHE A 119 8.91 10.48 -1.42
CA PHE A 119 8.18 10.24 -2.65
C PHE A 119 8.99 9.46 -3.69
N THR A 120 10.25 9.84 -3.89
CA THR A 120 11.14 9.15 -4.84
C THR A 120 11.36 7.69 -4.41
N SER A 121 11.50 7.44 -3.11
CA SER A 121 11.58 6.09 -2.54
C SER A 121 10.32 5.26 -2.78
N GLU A 122 9.13 5.84 -2.62
CA GLU A 122 7.86 5.15 -2.91
C GLU A 122 7.75 4.78 -4.39
N LEU A 123 8.12 5.70 -5.29
CA LEU A 123 8.17 5.44 -6.72
C LEU A 123 9.11 4.27 -7.05
N THR A 124 10.34 4.30 -6.53
CA THR A 124 11.29 3.20 -6.72
C THR A 124 10.77 1.88 -6.14
N THR A 125 10.25 1.91 -4.91
CA THR A 125 9.70 0.74 -4.21
C THR A 125 8.58 0.09 -5.02
N PHE A 126 7.67 0.89 -5.55
CA PHE A 126 6.59 0.41 -6.39
C PHE A 126 7.09 -0.20 -7.69
N THR A 127 8.02 0.47 -8.39
CA THR A 127 8.54 -0.05 -9.65
C THR A 127 9.19 -1.42 -9.44
N VAL A 128 10.01 -1.56 -8.38
CA VAL A 128 10.67 -2.83 -8.04
C VAL A 128 9.65 -3.88 -7.62
N THR A 129 8.70 -3.52 -6.74
CA THR A 129 7.63 -4.44 -6.28
C THR A 129 6.80 -4.95 -7.45
N PHE A 130 6.38 -4.05 -8.35
CA PHE A 130 5.58 -4.39 -9.52
C PHE A 130 6.32 -5.30 -10.49
N ALA A 131 7.58 -4.96 -10.79
CA ALA A 131 8.42 -5.80 -11.65
C ALA A 131 8.61 -7.20 -11.06
N LEU A 132 8.88 -7.31 -9.75
CA LEU A 132 9.02 -8.62 -9.11
C LEU A 132 7.72 -9.41 -9.07
N LYS A 133 6.57 -8.73 -8.92
CA LYS A 133 5.25 -9.38 -9.01
C LYS A 133 5.04 -10.09 -10.34
N THR A 134 5.32 -9.41 -11.45
CA THR A 134 5.13 -9.95 -12.81
C THR A 134 6.21 -10.95 -13.23
N LEU A 135 7.37 -10.93 -12.59
CA LEU A 135 8.44 -11.90 -12.83
C LEU A 135 8.24 -13.20 -12.05
N VAL A 136 7.87 -13.09 -10.76
CA VAL A 136 7.76 -14.26 -9.87
C VAL A 136 6.39 -14.95 -9.99
N ASN A 137 5.32 -14.18 -10.23
CA ASN A 137 3.96 -14.69 -10.46
C ASN A 137 3.46 -15.69 -9.39
N ARG A 138 3.87 -15.50 -8.13
CA ARG A 138 3.50 -16.40 -7.02
C ARG A 138 2.00 -16.30 -6.74
N LYS A 139 1.28 -17.43 -6.72
CA LYS A 139 -0.14 -17.49 -6.32
C LYS A 139 -0.34 -17.06 -4.87
N ARG A 140 -1.41 -16.33 -4.57
CA ARG A 140 -1.78 -15.93 -3.19
C ARG A 140 -2.24 -17.11 -2.33
N PRO A 141 -2.16 -17.03 -0.98
CA PRO A 141 -2.66 -18.09 -0.10
C PRO A 141 -4.11 -18.46 -0.39
N LEU A 142 -4.99 -17.48 -0.63
CA LEU A 142 -6.40 -17.72 -0.93
C LEU A 142 -6.62 -18.59 -2.19
N GLU A 143 -5.72 -18.51 -3.18
CA GLU A 143 -5.82 -19.28 -4.42
C GLU A 143 -5.13 -20.64 -4.32
N ALA A 144 -4.04 -20.74 -3.56
CA ALA A 144 -3.19 -21.92 -3.50
C ALA A 144 -3.54 -22.87 -2.36
N LEU A 145 -4.21 -22.40 -1.30
CA LEU A 145 -4.47 -23.14 -0.07
C LEU A 145 -5.97 -23.25 0.23
N GLN A 146 -6.40 -24.41 0.71
CA GLN A 146 -7.78 -24.63 1.17
C GLN A 146 -8.01 -24.02 2.57
N ASN A 147 -9.26 -23.70 2.93
CA ASN A 147 -9.62 -23.23 4.29
C ASN A 147 -8.84 -21.99 4.75
N VAL A 148 -8.70 -20.99 3.88
CA VAL A 148 -8.07 -19.70 4.22
C VAL A 148 -9.11 -18.72 4.76
N ASN A 149 -8.84 -18.12 5.91
CA ASN A 149 -9.64 -17.05 6.46
C ASN A 149 -9.28 -15.71 5.78
N ALA A 150 -9.89 -15.43 4.63
CA ALA A 150 -9.63 -14.20 3.89
C ALA A 150 -10.52 -13.03 4.35
N LYS A 151 -9.97 -11.82 4.36
CA LYS A 151 -10.78 -10.59 4.40
C LYS A 151 -11.60 -10.54 3.10
N LYS A 152 -12.90 -10.24 3.17
CA LYS A 152 -13.70 -9.91 2.00
C LYS A 152 -13.25 -8.55 1.49
N MET A 153 -12.21 -8.55 0.67
CA MET A 153 -11.81 -7.41 -0.12
C MET A 153 -11.71 -7.87 -1.56
N PRO A 154 -12.03 -7.00 -2.52
CA PRO A 154 -11.68 -7.28 -3.90
C PRO A 154 -10.16 -7.54 -3.93
N VAL A 155 -9.77 -8.76 -4.29
CA VAL A 155 -8.37 -9.15 -4.51
C VAL A 155 -8.07 -8.79 -5.95
N LEU A 156 -7.23 -7.78 -6.15
CA LEU A 156 -7.16 -7.06 -7.43
C LEU A 156 -5.85 -7.28 -8.16
N ASP A 157 -4.85 -7.73 -7.41
CA ASP A 157 -3.60 -8.23 -7.94
C ASP A 157 -3.49 -9.74 -7.68
N VAL A 158 -3.25 -10.46 -8.77
CA VAL A 158 -3.18 -11.92 -8.86
C VAL A 158 -1.95 -12.45 -8.10
N TYR A 159 -0.90 -11.64 -7.95
CA TYR A 159 0.40 -12.13 -7.47
C TYR A 159 0.68 -11.75 -6.01
N SER A 160 1.15 -12.74 -5.25
CA SER A 160 1.45 -12.63 -3.83
C SER A 160 2.81 -12.00 -3.55
N PHE A 161 3.83 -12.34 -4.34
CA PHE A 161 5.21 -11.97 -4.05
C PHE A 161 5.66 -10.76 -4.88
N PRO A 162 6.33 -9.76 -4.28
CA PRO A 162 6.39 -9.44 -2.86
C PRO A 162 5.13 -8.69 -2.39
N SER A 163 4.99 -8.46 -1.07
CA SER A 163 3.86 -7.71 -0.53
C SER A 163 4.03 -6.20 -0.71
N GLY A 164 3.12 -5.56 -1.46
CA GLY A 164 3.13 -4.11 -1.72
C GLY A 164 2.85 -3.26 -0.49
N HIS A 165 1.86 -3.65 0.33
CA HIS A 165 1.62 -2.98 1.63
C HIS A 165 2.87 -3.02 2.52
N SER A 166 3.56 -4.17 2.57
CA SER A 166 4.78 -4.26 3.36
C SER A 166 5.91 -3.42 2.75
N SER A 167 6.10 -3.42 1.43
CA SER A 167 7.19 -2.63 0.83
C SER A 167 6.99 -1.13 0.99
N THR A 168 5.80 -0.60 0.73
CA THR A 168 5.52 0.83 0.92
C THR A 168 5.64 1.27 2.38
N THR A 169 5.03 0.56 3.33
CA THR A 169 5.06 1.01 4.74
C THR A 169 6.47 0.98 5.33
N PHE A 170 7.29 -0.01 4.98
CA PHE A 170 8.70 -0.07 5.41
C PHE A 170 9.59 0.92 4.66
N SER A 171 9.28 1.28 3.39
CA SER A 171 9.97 2.35 2.67
C SER A 171 9.79 3.69 3.40
N LEU A 172 8.54 4.09 3.69
CA LEU A 172 8.29 5.29 4.48
C LEU A 172 8.99 5.24 5.84
N ALA A 173 8.80 4.18 6.64
CA ALA A 173 9.44 4.11 7.96
C ALA A 173 10.97 4.25 7.88
N THR A 174 11.62 3.62 6.89
CA THR A 174 13.07 3.66 6.69
C THR A 174 13.56 5.04 6.25
N MET A 175 12.90 5.68 5.28
CA MET A 175 13.31 7.02 4.84
C MET A 175 13.26 8.03 5.99
N TYR A 176 12.23 7.97 6.82
CA TYR A 176 12.09 8.87 7.96
C TYR A 176 13.09 8.54 9.08
N ALA A 177 13.47 7.27 9.27
CA ALA A 177 14.57 6.92 10.18
C ALA A 177 15.91 7.50 9.71
N LEU A 178 16.20 7.43 8.40
CA LEU A 178 17.43 7.96 7.82
C LEU A 178 17.49 9.50 7.83
N ARG A 179 16.34 10.16 7.70
CA ARG A 179 16.23 11.63 7.74
C ARG A 179 16.10 12.18 9.15
N TYR A 180 15.68 11.39 10.12
CA TYR A 180 15.45 11.87 11.48
C TYR A 180 16.07 10.92 12.53
N PRO A 181 17.38 10.59 12.43
CA PRO A 181 18.01 9.54 13.24
C PRO A 181 17.99 9.85 14.74
N ASP A 182 18.16 11.12 15.12
CA ASP A 182 18.20 11.57 16.53
C ASP A 182 16.81 11.69 17.16
N TYR A 183 15.75 11.35 16.41
CA TYR A 183 14.37 11.58 16.81
C TYR A 183 13.55 10.30 16.69
N PRO A 184 13.81 9.33 17.60
CA PRO A 184 13.14 8.03 17.60
C PRO A 184 11.61 8.12 17.63
N LEU A 185 11.06 9.18 18.24
CA LEU A 185 9.63 9.41 18.28
C LEU A 185 9.01 9.63 16.88
N VAL A 186 9.79 9.98 15.86
CA VAL A 186 9.32 10.11 14.48
C VAL A 186 9.19 8.74 13.82
N TYR A 187 10.26 7.94 13.81
CA TYR A 187 10.33 6.73 13.00
C TYR A 187 9.88 5.46 13.73
N ILE A 188 9.98 5.38 15.07
CA ILE A 188 9.52 4.20 15.83
C ILE A 188 8.03 3.95 15.61
N PRO A 189 7.12 4.94 15.73
CA PRO A 189 5.69 4.73 15.44
C PRO A 189 5.44 4.27 14.01
N MET A 190 6.22 4.75 13.04
CA MET A 190 6.12 4.33 11.64
C MET A 190 6.54 2.88 11.44
N PHE A 191 7.59 2.40 12.11
CA PHE A 191 7.96 0.98 12.09
C PHE A 191 6.95 0.09 12.81
N VAL A 192 6.39 0.55 13.93
CA VAL A 192 5.29 -0.16 14.61
C VAL A 192 4.07 -0.27 13.68
N TRP A 193 3.74 0.82 13.00
CA TRP A 193 2.68 0.85 11.98
C TRP A 193 2.98 -0.11 10.82
N ALA A 194 4.16 -0.05 10.23
CA ALA A 194 4.59 -0.93 9.14
C ALA A 194 4.60 -2.42 9.54
N ALA A 195 5.08 -2.74 10.74
CA ALA A 195 5.06 -4.09 11.28
C ALA A 195 3.62 -4.59 11.51
N THR A 196 2.72 -3.72 11.98
CA THR A 196 1.31 -4.06 12.19
C THR A 196 0.60 -4.31 10.85
N VAL A 197 0.84 -3.46 9.85
CA VAL A 197 0.34 -3.65 8.47
C VAL A 197 0.88 -4.96 7.89
N GLY A 198 2.20 -5.19 8.00
CA GLY A 198 2.87 -6.41 7.55
C GLY A 198 2.30 -7.67 8.19
N TYR A 199 2.10 -7.67 9.51
CA TYR A 199 1.46 -8.77 10.24
C TYR A 199 0.00 -9.00 9.79
N GLY A 200 -0.72 -7.92 9.48
CA GLY A 200 -2.07 -7.96 8.95
C GLY A 200 -2.19 -8.78 7.65
N ARG A 201 -1.15 -8.80 6.80
CA ARG A 201 -1.22 -9.44 5.48
C ARG A 201 -1.48 -10.96 5.53
N PRO A 202 -0.70 -11.79 6.24
CA PRO A 202 -1.02 -13.20 6.46
C PRO A 202 -2.26 -13.38 7.34
N TYR A 203 -2.50 -12.49 8.31
CA TYR A 203 -3.69 -12.54 9.16
C TYR A 203 -5.00 -12.42 8.35
N PHE A 204 -5.00 -11.64 7.26
CA PHE A 204 -6.12 -11.47 6.34
C PHE A 204 -6.11 -12.43 5.15
N GLY A 205 -5.18 -13.39 5.10
CA GLY A 205 -5.12 -14.39 4.02
C GLY A 205 -4.53 -13.86 2.71
N MET A 206 -3.92 -12.67 2.72
CA MET A 206 -3.53 -11.94 1.51
C MET A 206 -2.14 -12.29 1.00
N HIS A 207 -1.23 -12.64 1.90
CA HIS A 207 0.18 -12.91 1.60
C HIS A 207 0.77 -13.97 2.53
N TYR A 208 1.83 -14.63 2.07
CA TYR A 208 2.68 -15.44 2.91
C TYR A 208 3.64 -14.57 3.75
N PRO A 209 4.09 -15.03 4.93
CA PRO A 209 5.11 -14.34 5.71
C PRO A 209 6.38 -13.97 4.93
N SER A 210 6.85 -14.83 4.02
CA SER A 210 8.00 -14.51 3.17
C SER A 210 7.74 -13.38 2.16
N ASP A 211 6.51 -13.21 1.67
CA ASP A 211 6.15 -12.06 0.81
C ASP A 211 6.25 -10.74 1.60
N VAL A 212 5.88 -10.78 2.88
CA VAL A 212 5.95 -9.63 3.81
C VAL A 212 7.40 -9.29 4.08
N LEU A 213 8.23 -10.28 4.42
CA LEU A 213 9.66 -10.07 4.66
C LEU A 213 10.36 -9.50 3.41
N ALA A 214 10.10 -10.08 2.24
CA ALA A 214 10.64 -9.56 0.99
C ALA A 214 10.17 -8.13 0.70
N GLY A 215 8.89 -7.85 0.93
CA GLY A 215 8.35 -6.48 0.82
C GLY A 215 9.09 -5.51 1.74
N ALA A 216 9.23 -5.84 3.03
CA ALA A 216 9.96 -5.03 3.99
C ALA A 216 11.41 -4.74 3.56
N LEU A 217 12.12 -5.76 3.05
CA LEU A 217 13.49 -5.60 2.54
C LEU A 217 13.56 -4.72 1.31
N ILE A 218 12.63 -4.88 0.36
CA ILE A 218 12.58 -4.06 -0.86
C ILE A 218 12.28 -2.60 -0.53
N GLY A 219 11.31 -2.35 0.35
CA GLY A 219 10.97 -1.00 0.79
C GLY A 219 12.14 -0.32 1.47
N SER A 220 12.70 -0.96 2.50
CA SER A 220 13.83 -0.43 3.25
C SER A 220 15.06 -0.22 2.35
N GLY A 221 15.37 -1.20 1.49
CA GLY A 221 16.49 -1.13 0.56
C GLY A 221 16.33 0.00 -0.47
N SER A 222 15.12 0.20 -0.98
CA SER A 222 14.81 1.32 -1.89
C SER A 222 15.03 2.67 -1.21
N SER A 223 14.59 2.82 0.04
CA SER A 223 14.83 4.06 0.81
C SER A 223 16.29 4.30 1.10
N ILE A 224 17.05 3.26 1.46
CA ILE A 224 18.50 3.35 1.67
C ILE A 224 19.20 3.78 0.39
N LEU A 225 18.83 3.18 -0.75
CA LEU A 225 19.35 3.56 -2.07
C LEU A 225 19.06 5.03 -2.38
N ILE A 226 17.80 5.45 -2.28
CA ILE A 226 17.40 6.85 -2.55
C ILE A 226 18.10 7.83 -1.61
N TYR A 227 18.22 7.49 -0.33
CA TYR A 227 18.95 8.31 0.64
C TYR A 227 20.44 8.40 0.31
N SER A 228 21.07 7.33 -0.18
CA SER A 228 22.48 7.35 -0.61
C SER A 228 22.70 8.30 -1.79
N LEU A 229 21.69 8.45 -2.67
CA LEU A 229 21.69 9.32 -3.83
C LEU A 229 21.18 10.73 -3.55
N ARG A 230 20.90 11.08 -2.28
CA ARG A 230 20.20 12.34 -1.92
C ARG A 230 20.83 13.61 -2.49
N TYR A 231 22.16 13.72 -2.50
CA TYR A 231 22.82 14.91 -3.02
C TYR A 231 22.56 15.10 -4.53
N GLU A 232 22.60 14.01 -5.29
CA GLU A 232 22.26 14.02 -6.71
C GLU A 232 20.81 14.41 -6.95
N LEU A 233 19.91 13.83 -6.16
CA LEU A 233 18.48 14.11 -6.22
C LEU A 233 18.17 15.56 -5.85
N PHE A 234 18.84 16.13 -4.85
CA PHE A 234 18.68 17.55 -4.49
C PHE A 234 19.21 18.47 -5.59
N ARG A 235 20.38 18.17 -6.17
CA ARG A 235 20.90 18.93 -7.32
C ARG A 235 19.95 18.87 -8.50
N PHE A 236 19.39 17.70 -8.79
CA PHE A 236 18.40 17.53 -9.86
C PHE A 236 17.13 18.33 -9.58
N LYS A 237 16.56 18.21 -8.38
CA LYS A 237 15.38 18.97 -7.94
C LYS A 237 15.60 20.48 -8.08
N ASN A 238 16.72 20.98 -7.55
CA ASN A 238 17.09 22.40 -7.60
C ASN A 238 17.25 22.89 -9.05
N ARG A 239 17.86 22.09 -9.93
CA ARG A 239 17.97 22.41 -11.37
C ARG A 239 16.59 22.49 -12.04
N VAL A 240 15.72 21.53 -11.78
CA VAL A 240 14.36 21.46 -12.37
C VAL A 240 13.49 22.62 -11.88
N LEU A 241 13.57 22.94 -10.59
CA LEU A 241 12.79 24.02 -9.98
C LEU A 241 13.43 25.41 -10.14
N LYS A 242 14.65 25.49 -10.68
CA LYS A 242 15.45 26.73 -10.80
C LYS A 242 15.67 27.41 -9.45
N GLU A 243 16.09 26.61 -8.47
CA GLU A 243 16.33 27.03 -7.09
C GLU A 243 17.76 26.72 -6.66
N ASP A 244 18.26 27.45 -5.66
CA ASP A 244 19.54 27.17 -5.01
C ASP A 244 19.30 27.04 -3.50
N LYS A 245 18.67 25.92 -3.12
CA LYS A 245 18.35 25.60 -1.73
C LYS A 245 19.33 24.59 -1.18
N ASN A 246 19.87 24.89 0.00
CA ASN A 246 20.62 23.93 0.79
C ASN A 246 19.68 22.98 1.54
N ASP A 247 20.22 21.86 2.01
CA ASP A 247 19.51 20.93 2.90
C ASP A 247 19.72 21.33 4.35
N ASP A 248 19.35 22.58 4.68
CA ASP A 248 19.54 23.20 5.98
C ASP A 248 18.30 23.07 6.88
N GLY A 249 18.52 22.95 8.19
CA GLY A 249 17.47 23.05 9.19
C GLY A 249 17.45 21.95 10.24
N SER A 250 16.71 22.22 11.32
CA SER A 250 16.37 21.26 12.37
C SER A 250 15.00 20.62 12.12
N ILE A 251 14.74 19.49 12.76
CA ILE A 251 13.41 18.86 12.76
C ILE A 251 12.32 19.83 13.16
N ASN A 252 11.22 19.78 12.42
CA ASN A 252 9.97 20.37 12.83
C ASN A 252 9.04 19.26 13.35
N ALA A 253 8.38 19.49 14.50
CA ALA A 253 7.38 18.57 15.05
C ALA A 253 6.23 18.24 14.05
N GLY A 254 6.12 19.02 12.98
CA GLY A 254 5.19 18.82 11.87
C GLY A 254 5.22 17.42 11.25
N VAL A 255 6.34 16.68 11.24
CA VAL A 255 6.37 15.32 10.69
C VAL A 255 5.44 14.36 11.45
N LEU A 256 5.51 14.40 12.78
CA LEU A 256 4.61 13.66 13.65
C LEU A 256 3.17 14.15 13.47
N THR A 257 2.97 15.45 13.26
CA THR A 257 1.65 16.01 12.95
C THR A 257 1.12 15.53 11.59
N PHE A 258 1.95 15.37 10.56
CA PHE A 258 1.53 14.83 9.27
C PHE A 258 1.22 13.35 9.37
N PHE A 259 2.09 12.58 10.02
CA PHE A 259 1.85 11.16 10.24
C PHE A 259 0.57 10.93 11.05
N ALA A 260 0.46 11.57 12.23
CA ALA A 260 -0.72 11.45 13.10
C ALA A 260 -1.97 12.05 12.45
N GLY A 261 -1.85 13.16 11.72
CA GLY A 261 -2.94 13.80 11.01
C GLY A 261 -3.47 12.94 9.88
N SER A 262 -2.60 12.37 9.04
CA SER A 262 -2.99 11.44 7.97
C SER A 262 -3.58 10.14 8.54
N PHE A 263 -3.03 9.65 9.66
CA PHE A 263 -3.54 8.49 10.37
C PHE A 263 -4.92 8.75 10.99
N PHE A 264 -5.11 9.90 11.63
CA PHE A 264 -6.41 10.31 12.17
C PHE A 264 -7.44 10.53 11.06
N LEU A 265 -7.02 11.16 9.96
CA LEU A 265 -7.89 11.37 8.81
C LEU A 265 -8.36 10.02 8.23
N SER A 266 -7.50 8.99 8.20
CA SER A 266 -7.95 7.62 7.91
C SER A 266 -9.09 7.15 8.81
N ALA A 267 -8.93 7.29 10.13
CA ALA A 267 -9.95 6.87 11.09
C ALA A 267 -11.27 7.64 10.90
N VAL A 268 -11.22 8.88 10.40
CA VAL A 268 -12.40 9.67 10.06
C VAL A 268 -13.01 9.23 8.71
N PHE A 269 -12.20 9.03 7.66
CA PHE A 269 -12.65 8.58 6.33
C PHE A 269 -13.38 7.23 6.41
N ASP A 270 -12.87 6.29 7.19
CA ASP A 270 -13.49 4.99 7.42
C ASP A 270 -14.84 5.08 8.13
N ASN A 271 -15.01 6.04 9.06
CA ASN A 271 -16.24 6.19 9.84
C ASN A 271 -17.31 7.05 9.16
N PHE A 272 -16.93 7.97 8.26
CA PHE A 272 -17.86 8.94 7.67
C PHE A 272 -18.13 8.75 6.17
N ILE A 273 -17.15 8.31 5.37
CA ILE A 273 -17.28 8.23 3.91
C ILE A 273 -17.50 6.79 3.43
N PHE A 274 -16.81 5.83 4.03
CA PHE A 274 -16.94 4.41 3.71
C PHE A 274 -17.87 3.65 4.67
N LYS A 275 -18.79 4.34 5.34
CA LYS A 275 -19.91 3.66 5.98
C LYS A 275 -20.61 2.88 4.87
N GLU A 276 -20.45 1.55 4.88
CA GLU A 276 -20.91 0.65 3.83
C GLU A 276 -22.42 0.87 3.62
N ASP A 277 -22.75 1.75 2.68
CA ASP A 277 -24.03 1.74 2.01
C ASP A 277 -23.84 0.75 0.85
N PRO A 278 -24.35 -0.48 0.93
CA PRO A 278 -24.10 -1.54 -0.06
C PRO A 278 -24.53 -1.15 -1.49
N GLY A 279 -25.24 -0.02 -1.67
CA GLY A 279 -25.61 0.54 -2.96
C GLY A 279 -24.66 1.59 -3.57
N LYS A 280 -23.69 2.15 -2.83
CA LYS A 280 -22.85 3.25 -3.35
C LYS A 280 -21.48 2.76 -3.85
N LYS A 281 -21.38 2.57 -5.16
CA LYS A 281 -20.10 2.33 -5.85
C LYS A 281 -19.36 3.67 -6.05
N PHE A 282 -18.29 3.89 -5.29
CA PHE A 282 -17.39 5.02 -5.53
C PHE A 282 -16.44 4.67 -6.68
N PHE A 283 -16.66 5.26 -7.86
CA PHE A 283 -15.74 5.17 -9.00
C PHE A 283 -14.67 6.26 -8.87
N ILE A 284 -13.45 5.89 -8.50
CA ILE A 284 -12.27 6.77 -8.53
C ILE A 284 -11.42 6.40 -9.76
N SER A 285 -12.00 6.53 -10.96
CA SER A 285 -11.21 6.63 -12.20
C SER A 285 -12.10 7.09 -13.35
N PRO A 286 -11.89 8.30 -13.90
CA PRO A 286 -12.53 8.75 -15.13
C PRO A 286 -12.04 8.02 -16.40
N TRP A 287 -11.02 7.16 -16.31
CA TRP A 287 -10.26 6.66 -17.45
C TRP A 287 -10.47 5.18 -17.77
N MET A 288 -11.49 4.54 -17.18
CA MET A 288 -11.82 3.14 -17.46
C MET A 288 -13.31 2.95 -17.74
N ASP A 289 -13.78 3.50 -18.87
CA ASP A 289 -15.03 3.06 -19.51
C ASP A 289 -14.71 1.87 -20.44
N SER A 290 -15.05 0.65 -20.02
CA SER A 290 -15.02 -0.51 -20.91
C SER A 290 -16.30 -0.55 -21.77
N LYS A 291 -16.36 0.36 -22.74
CA LYS A 291 -17.30 0.41 -23.88
C LYS A 291 -18.80 0.52 -23.54
N ARG A 292 -19.31 1.76 -23.63
CA ARG A 292 -20.65 2.18 -24.10
C ARG A 292 -21.86 1.36 -23.61
N SER A 293 -22.55 1.91 -22.62
CA SER A 293 -24.01 2.03 -22.65
C SER A 293 -24.36 3.48 -22.34
N GLY A 294 -24.85 4.20 -23.34
CA GLY A 294 -25.02 5.65 -23.30
C GLY A 294 -25.98 6.13 -22.23
N ILE A 295 -25.59 7.19 -21.53
CA ILE A 295 -26.52 8.10 -20.88
C ILE A 295 -26.40 9.44 -21.61
N ASN A 296 -27.47 9.78 -22.31
CA ASN A 296 -27.64 11.03 -23.04
C ASN A 296 -27.91 12.14 -22.02
N VAL A 297 -26.93 12.99 -21.74
CA VAL A 297 -27.14 14.17 -20.86
C VAL A 297 -27.36 15.39 -21.76
N LYS A 298 -28.63 15.79 -21.91
CA LYS A 298 -28.98 17.11 -22.44
C LYS A 298 -28.57 18.15 -21.41
N TRP A 299 -27.64 19.02 -21.76
CA TRP A 299 -27.42 20.27 -21.05
C TRP A 299 -28.49 21.26 -21.50
N LYS A 300 -29.37 21.68 -20.60
CA LYS A 300 -30.07 22.95 -20.76
C LYS A 300 -29.11 24.03 -20.27
N LEU A 301 -28.74 24.92 -21.20
CA LEU A 301 -28.21 26.25 -20.89
C LEU A 301 -29.22 27.03 -20.06
#